data_AF-H3DRE7-F1
#
_entry.id   AF-H3DRE7-F1
#
_cell.length_a   1.000
_cell.length_b   1.000
_cell.length_c   1.000
_cell.angle_alpha   90.00
_cell.angle_beta   90.00
_cell.angle_gamma   90.00
#
_symmetry.space_group_name_H-M   'P 1'
#
loop_
_entity.id
_entity.type
_entity.pdbx_description
1 polymer ?
#
loop_
_entity_poly.entity_id
_entity_poly.type
_entity_poly.pdbx_seq_one_letter_code
_entity_poly.pdbx_strand_id
1 'polypeptide(L)'
;VNGDVGSLLGGDHTKALIGQLIIFNQILGELRLDIREQVKEMALIRNSILECQVCGFHEPRSRCSPNPCYKGVACLESLQYPGFTCGACPPGTSGNGTHCEDIDECSLQPCFSPEACVNTVGGFSCRPCPPGLWGAPLAGTGLDAKTHRQECVDVDECVE
;
A
#
# COMPACT_ATOMS: atom_id res chain seq x y z
N VAL A 1 45.18 -95.11 -13.67
CA VAL A 1 44.23 -94.77 -12.59
C VAL A 1 44.13 -93.25 -12.55
N ASN A 2 43.28 -92.67 -13.39
CA ASN A 2 41.87 -92.34 -13.14
C ASN A 2 41.66 -91.53 -11.86
N GLY A 3 41.04 -90.36 -12.02
CA GLY A 3 40.27 -89.68 -10.98
C GLY A 3 40.78 -88.29 -10.61
N ASP A 4 40.17 -87.28 -11.23
CA ASP A 4 39.75 -85.99 -10.67
C ASP A 4 40.33 -85.55 -9.32
N VAL A 5 40.92 -84.34 -9.28
CA VAL A 5 40.37 -83.17 -8.56
C VAL A 5 41.07 -81.93 -9.14
N GLY A 6 40.68 -81.55 -10.35
CA GLY A 6 40.87 -80.18 -10.82
C GLY A 6 39.69 -79.34 -10.37
N SER A 7 39.98 -78.17 -9.76
CA SER A 7 39.03 -77.08 -9.49
C SER A 7 38.05 -77.32 -8.35
N LEU A 8 38.16 -76.61 -7.21
CA LEU A 8 37.01 -76.38 -6.30
C LEU A 8 37.21 -75.36 -5.14
N LEU A 9 38.15 -74.40 -5.17
CA LEU A 9 38.24 -73.35 -4.11
C LEU A 9 38.52 -71.90 -4.58
N GLY A 10 38.50 -71.62 -5.89
CA GLY A 10 38.70 -70.25 -6.43
C GLY A 10 37.54 -69.72 -7.30
N GLY A 11 36.60 -70.57 -7.67
CA GLY A 11 35.52 -70.25 -8.62
C GLY A 11 34.24 -69.73 -7.98
N ASP A 12 33.87 -70.20 -6.79
CA ASP A 12 32.59 -69.82 -6.17
C ASP A 12 32.63 -68.45 -5.50
N HIS A 13 33.75 -68.09 -4.86
CA HIS A 13 33.93 -66.75 -4.29
C HIS A 13 34.03 -65.66 -5.37
N THR A 14 34.71 -65.94 -6.49
CA THR A 14 34.82 -64.99 -7.61
C THR A 14 33.50 -64.83 -8.36
N LYS A 15 32.74 -65.92 -8.56
CA LYS A 15 31.36 -65.85 -9.09
C LYS A 15 30.42 -65.08 -8.18
N ALA A 16 30.51 -65.27 -6.85
CA ALA A 16 29.73 -64.52 -5.88
C ALA A 16 30.06 -63.02 -5.91
N LEU A 17 31.36 -62.66 -6.00
CA LEU A 17 31.81 -61.28 -6.14
C LEU A 17 31.36 -60.64 -7.46
N ILE A 18 31.42 -61.37 -8.57
CA ILE A 18 30.90 -60.90 -9.87
C ILE A 18 29.38 -60.67 -9.78
N GLY A 19 28.64 -61.58 -9.15
CA GLY A 19 27.21 -61.41 -8.90
C GLY A 19 26.91 -60.17 -8.05
N GLN A 20 27.66 -59.96 -6.97
CA GLN A 20 27.55 -58.76 -6.13
C GLN A 20 27.88 -57.48 -6.91
N LEU A 21 28.90 -57.49 -7.77
CA LEU A 21 29.29 -56.35 -8.59
C LEU A 21 28.21 -56.02 -9.65
N ILE A 22 27.55 -57.03 -10.23
CA ILE A 22 26.44 -56.84 -11.16
C ILE A 22 25.27 -56.18 -10.44
N ILE A 23 24.89 -56.69 -9.27
CA ILE A 23 23.82 -56.12 -8.45
C ILE A 23 24.15 -54.68 -8.05
N PHE A 24 25.38 -54.41 -7.63
CA PHE A 24 25.82 -53.06 -7.27
C PHE A 24 25.76 -52.10 -8.47
N ASN A 25 26.21 -52.52 -9.65
CA ASN A 25 26.09 -51.71 -10.86
C ASN A 25 24.64 -51.46 -11.27
N GLN A 26 23.76 -52.45 -11.06
CA GLN A 26 22.33 -52.29 -11.29
C GLN A 26 21.73 -51.26 -10.32
N ILE A 27 22.04 -51.35 -9.03
CA ILE A 27 21.60 -50.38 -8.01
C ILE A 27 22.13 -48.97 -8.32
N LEU A 28 23.39 -48.83 -8.74
CA LEU A 28 23.93 -47.53 -9.17
C LEU A 28 23.21 -47.00 -10.42
N GLY A 29 22.78 -47.87 -11.32
CA GLY A 29 21.95 -47.54 -12.47
C GLY A 29 20.59 -46.99 -12.05
N GLU A 30 19.90 -47.68 -11.15
CA GLU A 30 18.61 -47.27 -10.58
C GLU A 30 18.73 -45.94 -9.83
N LEU A 31 19.70 -45.81 -8.92
CA LEU A 31 19.98 -44.55 -8.19
C LEU A 31 20.25 -43.37 -9.14
N ARG A 32 20.95 -43.60 -10.26
CA ARG A 32 21.22 -42.55 -11.26
C ARG A 32 19.93 -42.11 -11.96
N LEU A 33 19.00 -43.02 -12.22
CA LEU A 33 17.71 -42.69 -12.80
C LEU A 33 16.86 -41.89 -11.81
N ASP A 34 16.80 -42.33 -10.55
CA ASP A 34 16.07 -41.63 -9.48
C ASP A 34 16.60 -40.21 -9.26
N ILE A 35 17.93 -40.01 -9.23
CA ILE A 35 18.54 -38.68 -9.10
C ILE A 35 18.16 -37.80 -10.30
N ARG A 36 18.16 -38.33 -11.53
CA ARG A 36 17.75 -37.55 -12.71
C ARG A 36 16.28 -37.15 -12.64
N GLU A 37 15.42 -38.02 -12.13
CA GLU A 37 14.00 -37.74 -11.93
C GLU A 37 13.79 -36.67 -10.86
N GLN A 38 14.46 -36.79 -9.70
CA GLN A 38 14.42 -35.77 -8.67
C GLN A 38 14.93 -34.41 -9.15
N VAL A 39 15.98 -34.35 -9.97
CA VAL A 39 16.46 -33.08 -10.54
C VAL A 39 15.40 -32.46 -11.46
N LYS A 40 14.64 -33.26 -12.22
CA LYS A 40 13.54 -32.76 -13.05
C LYS A 40 12.40 -32.23 -12.20
N GLU A 41 12.00 -32.96 -11.17
CA GLU A 41 10.97 -32.53 -10.21
C GLU A 41 11.39 -31.24 -9.49
N MET A 42 12.62 -31.16 -9.00
CA MET A 42 13.17 -29.95 -8.38
C MET A 42 13.25 -28.77 -9.35
N ALA A 43 13.59 -29.01 -10.63
CA ALA A 43 13.61 -27.97 -11.64
C ALA A 43 12.20 -27.49 -11.99
N LEU A 44 11.23 -28.40 -12.09
CA LEU A 44 9.82 -28.07 -12.28
C LEU A 44 9.29 -27.25 -11.11
N ILE A 45 9.52 -27.71 -9.87
CA ILE A 45 9.13 -27.00 -8.65
C ILE A 45 9.78 -25.62 -8.59
N ARG A 46 11.09 -25.52 -8.90
CA ARG A 46 11.80 -24.22 -8.95
C ARG A 46 11.19 -23.29 -9.99
N ASN A 47 10.90 -23.79 -11.20
CA ASN A 47 10.31 -22.98 -12.28
C ASN A 47 8.89 -22.54 -11.92
N SER A 48 8.06 -23.43 -11.39
CA SER A 48 6.73 -23.11 -10.89
C SER A 48 6.78 -22.09 -9.75
N ILE A 49 7.74 -22.20 -8.82
CA ILE A 49 7.96 -21.20 -7.77
C ILE A 49 8.38 -19.86 -8.37
N LEU A 50 9.27 -19.84 -9.36
CA LEU A 50 9.68 -18.61 -10.05
C LEU A 50 8.50 -17.96 -10.80
N GLU A 51 7.67 -18.73 -11.48
CA GLU A 51 6.43 -18.25 -12.13
C GLU A 51 5.39 -17.77 -11.10
N CYS A 52 5.25 -18.44 -9.97
CA CYS A 52 4.43 -17.97 -8.86
C CYS A 52 5.01 -16.72 -8.18
N GLN A 53 6.34 -16.59 -8.09
CA GLN A 53 7.03 -15.42 -7.56
C GLN A 53 6.90 -14.21 -8.48
N VAL A 54 6.81 -14.43 -9.80
CA VAL A 54 6.42 -13.40 -10.80
C VAL A 54 5.01 -12.85 -10.53
N CYS A 55 4.18 -13.56 -9.76
CA CYS A 55 2.87 -13.11 -9.30
C CYS A 55 2.80 -12.72 -7.80
N GLY A 56 3.91 -12.67 -7.04
CA GLY A 56 3.75 -12.64 -5.56
C GLY A 56 4.83 -12.07 -4.65
N PHE A 57 5.95 -11.53 -5.14
CA PHE A 57 6.94 -10.85 -4.28
C PHE A 57 7.42 -9.50 -4.83
N HIS A 58 6.56 -8.77 -5.52
CA HIS A 58 6.65 -7.32 -5.39
C HIS A 58 6.14 -6.99 -3.99
N GLU A 59 7.03 -6.47 -3.14
CA GLU A 59 6.68 -5.81 -1.88
C GLU A 59 5.35 -5.08 -2.09
N PRO A 60 4.30 -5.36 -1.27
CA PRO A 60 2.95 -4.91 -1.58
C PRO A 60 3.00 -3.40 -1.75
N ARG A 61 2.96 -2.94 -3.00
CA ARG A 61 2.88 -1.52 -3.31
C ARG A 61 1.62 -1.06 -2.65
N SER A 62 1.75 -0.26 -1.59
CA SER A 62 0.61 0.28 -0.89
C SER A 62 -0.24 1.01 -1.93
N ARG A 63 -1.54 0.75 -1.91
CA ARG A 63 -2.49 1.49 -2.77
C ARG A 63 -2.56 2.96 -2.37
N CYS A 64 -2.00 3.29 -1.21
CA CYS A 64 -1.73 4.65 -0.76
C CYS A 64 -0.38 5.23 -1.26
N SER A 65 0.39 4.54 -2.11
CA SER A 65 1.66 5.05 -2.68
C SER A 65 1.76 4.83 -4.19
N PRO A 66 1.72 5.90 -5.01
CA PRO A 66 1.56 7.31 -4.64
C PRO A 66 0.19 7.59 -3.98
N ASN A 67 0.11 8.59 -3.09
CA ASN A 67 -1.13 8.88 -2.36
C ASN A 67 -2.23 9.30 -3.34
N PRO A 68 -3.32 8.51 -3.49
CA PRO A 68 -4.42 8.81 -4.41
C PRO A 68 -5.42 9.81 -3.82
N CYS A 69 -5.31 10.13 -2.52
CA CYS A 69 -6.20 11.06 -1.84
C CYS A 69 -5.74 12.52 -2.06
N TYR A 70 -6.65 13.45 -1.77
CA TYR A 70 -6.36 14.87 -1.84
C TYR A 70 -5.20 15.25 -0.91
N LYS A 71 -4.46 16.32 -1.26
CA LYS A 71 -3.29 16.75 -0.49
C LYS A 71 -3.66 17.03 0.97
N GLY A 72 -2.99 16.36 1.90
CA GLY A 72 -3.24 16.47 3.33
C GLY A 72 -4.35 15.57 3.87
N VAL A 73 -5.01 14.77 3.01
CA VAL A 73 -5.98 13.76 3.42
C VAL A 73 -5.27 12.44 3.70
N ALA A 74 -5.64 11.79 4.81
CA ALA A 74 -5.15 10.47 5.18
C ALA A 74 -5.68 9.39 4.22
N CYS A 75 -4.78 8.55 3.72
CA CYS A 75 -5.13 7.36 2.94
C CYS A 75 -5.06 6.12 3.83
N LEU A 76 -6.09 5.29 3.76
CA LEU A 76 -6.18 4.01 4.48
C LEU A 76 -6.24 2.87 3.46
N GLU A 77 -5.47 1.82 3.71
CA GLU A 77 -5.59 0.58 2.94
C GLU A 77 -6.97 -0.05 3.16
N SER A 78 -7.56 -0.57 2.10
CA SER A 78 -8.86 -1.26 2.16
C SER A 78 -8.81 -2.60 1.46
N LEU A 79 -9.61 -3.54 1.95
CA LEU A 79 -9.80 -4.84 1.31
C LEU A 79 -10.84 -4.79 0.19
N GLN A 80 -11.70 -3.76 0.19
CA GLN A 80 -12.71 -3.56 -0.85
C GLN A 80 -12.13 -2.75 -2.00
N TYR A 81 -12.46 -3.13 -3.24
CA TYR A 81 -12.09 -2.37 -4.44
C TYR A 81 -12.49 -0.90 -4.32
N PRO A 82 -11.60 0.09 -4.61
CA PRO A 82 -10.31 -0.01 -5.31
C PRO A 82 -9.11 -0.42 -4.44
N GLY A 83 -9.36 -0.73 -3.16
CA GLY A 83 -8.37 -1.25 -2.22
C GLY A 83 -7.68 -0.18 -1.39
N PHE A 84 -8.25 1.03 -1.38
CA PHE A 84 -7.92 2.11 -0.47
C PHE A 84 -9.20 2.91 -0.17
N THR A 85 -9.20 3.66 0.92
CA THR A 85 -10.21 4.66 1.25
C THR A 85 -9.53 5.95 1.68
N CYS A 86 -10.11 7.08 1.27
CA CYS A 86 -9.63 8.40 1.68
C CYS A 86 -10.44 8.89 2.88
N GLY A 87 -9.76 9.59 3.79
CA GLY A 87 -10.39 10.28 4.90
C GLY A 87 -11.22 11.49 4.46
N ALA A 88 -11.72 12.24 5.45
CA ALA A 88 -12.42 13.49 5.20
C ALA A 88 -11.51 14.55 4.57
N CYS A 89 -12.11 15.43 3.79
CA CYS A 89 -11.43 16.61 3.25
C CYS A 89 -10.91 17.53 4.37
N PRO A 90 -9.84 18.32 4.11
CA PRO A 90 -9.35 19.29 5.08
C PRO A 90 -10.44 20.29 5.53
N PRO A 91 -10.32 20.91 6.72
CA PRO A 91 -11.24 21.96 7.16
C PRO A 91 -11.42 23.06 6.11
N GLY A 92 -12.64 23.56 5.95
CA GLY A 92 -13.00 24.55 4.91
C GLY A 92 -13.12 23.99 3.49
N THR A 93 -13.02 22.66 3.31
CA THR A 93 -13.23 22.03 2.01
C THR A 93 -14.24 20.89 2.10
N SER A 94 -14.90 20.57 0.98
CA SER A 94 -15.92 19.53 0.87
C SER A 94 -15.66 18.60 -0.31
N GLY A 95 -16.07 17.34 -0.20
CA GLY A 95 -15.85 16.36 -1.25
C GLY A 95 -15.79 14.92 -0.73
N ASN A 96 -15.20 14.05 -1.53
CA ASN A 96 -15.12 12.60 -1.26
C ASN A 96 -13.75 12.15 -0.72
N GLY A 97 -12.85 13.09 -0.40
CA GLY A 97 -11.50 12.81 0.09
C GLY A 97 -10.45 12.53 -1.01
N THR A 98 -10.87 12.16 -2.23
CA THR A 98 -9.97 12.13 -3.41
C THR A 98 -10.00 13.46 -4.16
N HIS A 99 -11.17 14.06 -4.26
CA HIS A 99 -11.40 15.40 -4.77
C HIS A 99 -12.02 16.23 -3.64
N CYS A 100 -11.35 17.32 -3.27
CA CYS A 100 -11.82 18.26 -2.27
C CYS A 100 -11.88 19.64 -2.92
N GLU A 101 -13.05 20.27 -2.82
CA GLU A 101 -13.34 21.61 -3.32
C GLU A 101 -13.51 22.56 -2.15
N ASP A 102 -13.10 23.81 -2.36
CA ASP A 102 -13.23 24.87 -1.38
C ASP A 102 -14.70 25.16 -1.07
N ILE A 103 -15.03 25.36 0.22
CA ILE A 103 -16.37 25.76 0.63
C ILE A 103 -16.42 27.29 0.58
N ASP A 104 -17.35 27.86 -0.18
CA ASP A 104 -17.55 29.31 -0.16
C ASP A 104 -18.30 29.73 1.11
N GLU A 105 -17.55 30.04 2.16
CA GLU A 105 -18.13 30.50 3.43
C GLU A 105 -18.77 31.90 3.33
N CYS A 106 -18.41 32.70 2.32
CA CYS A 106 -19.00 34.02 2.10
C CYS A 106 -20.47 33.95 1.69
N SER A 107 -20.93 32.81 1.17
CA SER A 107 -22.35 32.54 0.91
C SER A 107 -23.22 32.65 2.17
N LEU A 108 -22.63 32.43 3.36
CA LEU A 108 -23.31 32.56 4.66
C LEU A 108 -23.31 33.99 5.22
N GLN A 109 -22.63 34.92 4.52
CA GLN A 109 -22.49 36.33 4.89
C GLN A 109 -22.03 36.51 6.35
N PRO A 110 -20.83 36.02 6.71
CA PRO A 110 -20.30 36.15 8.07
C PRO A 110 -19.79 37.56 8.39
N CYS A 111 -19.47 38.37 7.37
CA CYS A 111 -18.91 39.71 7.55
C CYS A 111 -20.00 40.77 7.74
N PHE A 112 -19.59 41.97 8.21
CA PHE A 112 -20.51 43.08 8.45
C PHE A 112 -21.28 43.49 7.18
N SER A 113 -20.59 43.50 6.04
CA SER A 113 -21.20 43.63 4.72
C SER A 113 -20.85 42.44 3.83
N PRO A 114 -21.76 42.01 2.93
CA PRO A 114 -21.51 40.88 2.05
C PRO A 114 -20.32 41.11 1.11
N GLU A 115 -20.07 42.34 0.67
CA GLU A 115 -18.93 42.70 -0.19
C GLU A 115 -17.58 42.74 0.56
N ALA A 116 -17.62 42.76 1.90
CA ALA A 116 -16.42 42.72 2.74
C ALA A 116 -15.87 41.30 2.92
N CYS A 117 -16.62 40.27 2.55
CA CYS A 117 -16.17 38.89 2.67
C CYS A 117 -15.21 38.50 1.54
N VAL A 118 -14.09 37.88 1.92
CA VAL A 118 -13.11 37.32 1.00
C VAL A 118 -13.00 35.83 1.27
N ASN A 119 -13.51 35.05 0.32
CA ASN A 119 -13.36 33.59 0.35
C ASN A 119 -11.91 33.21 0.03
N THR A 120 -11.35 32.27 0.77
CA THR A 120 -9.95 31.83 0.65
C THR A 120 -9.88 30.31 0.64
N VAL A 121 -8.80 29.72 0.11
CA VAL A 121 -8.71 28.26 0.08
C VAL A 121 -8.63 27.70 1.51
N GLY A 122 -9.66 26.97 1.92
CA GLY A 122 -9.82 26.35 3.24
C GLY A 122 -10.44 27.27 4.30
N GLY A 123 -10.98 28.43 3.93
CA GLY A 123 -11.65 29.33 4.88
C GLY A 123 -11.98 30.71 4.35
N PHE A 124 -12.26 31.66 5.24
CA PHE A 124 -12.62 33.02 4.84
C PHE A 124 -11.96 34.09 5.70
N SER A 125 -11.95 35.31 5.18
CA SER A 125 -11.57 36.50 5.93
C SER A 125 -12.51 37.65 5.63
N CYS A 126 -12.84 38.43 6.66
CA CYS A 126 -13.57 39.68 6.53
C CYS A 126 -12.61 40.85 6.43
N ARG A 127 -12.93 41.80 5.56
CA ARG A 127 -12.26 43.10 5.55
C ARG A 127 -12.49 43.86 6.86
N PRO A 128 -11.62 44.82 7.20
CA PRO A 128 -11.83 45.69 8.35
C PRO A 128 -13.18 46.42 8.30
N CYS A 129 -13.68 46.82 9.46
CA CYS A 129 -14.89 47.64 9.56
C CYS A 129 -14.76 48.94 8.73
N PRO A 130 -15.87 49.46 8.20
CA PRO A 130 -15.86 50.73 7.48
C PRO A 130 -15.35 51.89 8.37
N PRO A 131 -14.88 53.00 7.77
CA PRO A 131 -14.48 54.19 8.55
C PRO A 131 -15.58 54.67 9.49
N GLY A 132 -15.23 55.04 10.72
CA GLY A 132 -16.16 55.41 11.80
C GLY A 132 -16.62 54.22 12.66
N LEU A 133 -16.38 52.99 12.23
CA LEU A 133 -16.69 51.78 13.00
C LEU A 133 -15.40 51.05 13.39
N TRP A 134 -15.43 50.42 14.56
CA TRP A 134 -14.39 49.52 15.04
C TRP A 134 -14.96 48.13 15.31
N GLY A 135 -14.14 47.11 15.04
CA GLY A 135 -14.50 45.72 15.28
C GLY A 135 -13.29 44.82 15.12
N ALA A 136 -13.33 43.65 15.77
CA ALA A 136 -12.26 42.68 15.66
C ALA A 136 -12.18 42.10 14.23
N PRO A 137 -10.97 41.84 13.70
CA PRO A 137 -10.84 41.14 12.43
C PRO A 137 -11.41 39.73 12.58
N LEU A 138 -12.27 39.34 11.63
CA LEU A 138 -12.86 38.00 11.59
C LEU A 138 -12.23 37.18 10.47
N ALA A 139 -11.70 36.02 10.83
CA ALA A 139 -11.29 34.98 9.91
C ALA A 139 -11.61 33.62 10.53
N GLY A 140 -11.89 32.63 9.70
CA GLY A 140 -12.30 31.30 10.16
C GLY A 140 -12.27 30.28 9.04
N THR A 141 -12.66 29.05 9.35
CA THR A 141 -12.67 27.94 8.40
C THR A 141 -14.02 27.21 8.43
N GLY A 142 -14.55 26.82 7.27
CA GLY A 142 -15.75 25.99 7.16
C GLY A 142 -16.95 26.52 7.94
N LEU A 143 -17.35 25.81 9.00
CA LEU A 143 -18.57 26.11 9.76
C LEU A 143 -18.46 27.35 10.65
N ASP A 144 -17.27 27.90 10.86
CA ASP A 144 -17.08 29.10 11.67
C ASP A 144 -17.91 30.27 11.13
N ALA A 145 -18.10 30.35 9.82
CA ALA A 145 -18.93 31.37 9.17
C ALA A 145 -20.41 31.30 9.53
N LYS A 146 -20.89 30.18 10.08
CA LYS A 146 -22.29 30.03 10.51
C LYS A 146 -22.51 30.56 11.92
N THR A 147 -21.51 30.45 12.79
CA THR A 147 -21.61 30.75 14.23
C THR A 147 -20.98 32.09 14.61
N HIS A 148 -19.95 32.53 13.88
CA HIS A 148 -19.23 33.77 14.15
C HIS A 148 -19.48 34.79 13.06
N ARG A 149 -20.00 35.96 13.46
CA ARG A 149 -20.26 37.09 12.59
C ARG A 149 -19.39 38.28 13.00
N GLN A 150 -18.97 39.07 12.02
CA GLN A 150 -18.19 40.27 12.28
C GLN A 150 -19.12 41.34 12.84
N GLU A 151 -18.76 41.82 14.03
CA GLU A 151 -19.45 42.92 14.69
C GLU A 151 -18.61 44.19 14.55
N CYS A 152 -19.24 45.25 14.04
CA CYS A 152 -18.65 46.57 13.90
C CYS A 152 -19.51 47.54 14.70
N VAL A 153 -18.90 48.22 15.67
CA VAL A 153 -19.55 49.19 16.55
C VAL A 153 -19.01 50.58 16.29
N ASP A 154 -19.86 51.59 16.43
CA ASP A 154 -19.48 52.98 16.24
C ASP A 154 -18.42 53.36 17.28
N VAL A 155 -17.36 54.03 16.85
CA VAL A 155 -16.33 54.51 17.78
C VAL A 155 -16.91 55.76 18.42
N ASP A 156 -17.15 55.77 19.74
CA ASP A 156 -17.63 56.98 20.38
C ASP A 156 -16.49 57.99 20.52
N GLU A 157 -16.32 58.84 19.50
CA GLU A 157 -15.27 59.86 19.47
C GLU A 157 -15.54 61.02 20.45
N CYS A 158 -16.69 61.02 21.13
CA CYS A 158 -17.05 62.06 22.11
C CYS A 158 -16.55 61.74 23.53
N VAL A 159 -15.97 60.55 23.74
CA VAL A 159 -15.46 60.10 25.06
C VAL A 159 -13.93 60.21 25.15
N GLU A 160 -13.26 60.68 24.09
CA GLU A 160 -11.83 61.04 24.10
C GLU A 160 -11.58 62.52 24.37
#